data_AF-A0A4Y3TLP3-F1
#
_entry.id   AF-A0A4Y3TLP3-F1
#
_cell.length_a   1.000
_cell.length_b   1.000
_cell.length_c   1.000
_cell.angle_alpha   90.00
_cell.angle_beta   90.00
_cell.angle_gamma   90.00
#
_symmetry.space_group_name_H-M   'P 1'
#
loop_
_entity.id
_entity.type
_entity.pdbx_description
1 polymer ?
#
loop_
_entity_poly.entity_id
_entity_poly.type
_entity_poly.pdbx_seq_one_letter_code
_entity_poly.pdbx_strand_id
1 'polypeptide(L)'
;MAVSKIKKELGPFTKSDSRLIADGRSAPARRYRKYIKALKQDFGENLQPTQQLLVERTAMMLTRLHYLDNRILMDDEFGQHDNNQYIAWQNAVRRNLAELEATRKSVLGVW
;
A
#
# COMPACT_ATOMS: atom_id res chain seq x y z
N MET A 1 30.28 -7.78 -23.41
CA MET A 1 30.70 -8.07 -22.02
C MET A 1 29.53 -7.76 -21.09
N ALA A 2 28.94 -8.79 -20.48
CA ALA A 2 27.81 -8.62 -19.56
C ALA A 2 28.34 -8.35 -18.15
N VAL A 3 27.92 -7.22 -17.54
CA VAL A 3 28.24 -6.89 -16.15
C VAL A 3 27.38 -7.75 -15.23
N SER A 4 28.00 -8.72 -14.56
CA SER A 4 27.36 -9.51 -13.50
C SER A 4 27.07 -8.61 -12.30
N LYS A 5 25.80 -8.46 -11.92
CA LYS A 5 25.42 -7.77 -10.67
C LYS A 5 25.93 -8.58 -9.47
N ILE A 6 26.83 -7.98 -8.70
CA ILE A 6 27.29 -8.50 -7.42
C ILE A 6 26.09 -8.55 -6.46
N LYS A 7 25.68 -9.76 -6.05
CA LYS A 7 24.76 -9.93 -4.91
C LYS A 7 25.55 -9.59 -3.66
N LYS A 8 25.31 -8.41 -3.08
CA LYS A 8 25.78 -8.10 -1.73
C LYS A 8 24.97 -8.95 -0.75
N GLU A 9 25.64 -9.88 -0.08
CA GLU A 9 25.05 -10.65 1.01
C GLU A 9 24.82 -9.70 2.18
N LEU A 10 23.55 -9.51 2.55
CA LEU A 10 23.15 -8.65 3.66
C LEU A 10 23.47 -9.40 4.95
N GLY A 11 24.27 -8.79 5.84
CA GLY A 11 24.66 -9.39 7.11
C GLY A 11 23.49 -9.57 8.08
N PRO A 12 23.67 -10.37 9.16
CA PRO A 12 22.60 -10.81 10.08
C PRO A 12 21.89 -9.67 10.85
N PHE A 13 22.49 -8.48 10.89
CA PHE A 13 21.92 -7.29 11.52
C PHE A 13 21.48 -6.22 10.52
N THR A 14 21.49 -6.53 9.22
CA THR A 14 20.90 -5.63 8.23
C THR A 14 19.41 -5.66 8.46
N LYS A 15 18.88 -4.68 9.22
CA LYS A 15 17.45 -4.43 9.30
C LYS A 15 16.98 -4.31 7.88
N SER A 16 16.27 -5.36 7.45
CA SER A 16 15.74 -5.51 6.12
C SER A 16 14.98 -4.21 5.85
N ASP A 17 15.54 -3.38 4.98
CA ASP A 17 15.04 -2.03 4.75
C ASP A 17 13.53 -2.16 4.54
N SER A 18 12.73 -1.41 5.29
CA SER A 18 11.25 -1.48 5.28
C SER A 18 10.63 -1.31 3.88
N ARG A 19 11.49 -1.00 2.89
CA ARG A 19 11.32 -1.08 1.44
C ARG A 19 11.23 -2.50 0.87
N LEU A 20 11.35 -3.59 1.65
CA LEU A 20 11.15 -4.98 1.20
C LEU A 20 9.72 -5.34 0.79
N ILE A 21 8.77 -4.40 0.89
CA ILE A 21 7.53 -4.44 0.10
C ILE A 21 7.85 -4.46 -1.42
N ALA A 22 9.07 -4.10 -1.83
CA ALA A 22 9.50 -4.06 -3.23
C ALA A 22 9.78 -5.43 -3.86
N ASP A 23 10.24 -6.44 -3.11
CA ASP A 23 10.42 -7.77 -3.69
C ASP A 23 9.06 -8.48 -3.65
N GLY A 24 8.32 -8.38 -4.77
CA GLY A 24 6.95 -8.89 -5.01
C GLY A 24 6.70 -10.37 -4.75
N ARG A 25 7.65 -11.05 -4.12
CA ARG A 25 7.67 -12.45 -3.73
C ARG A 25 7.08 -12.67 -2.34
N SER A 26 7.07 -11.66 -1.45
CA SER A 26 6.41 -11.80 -0.15
C SER A 26 4.89 -11.67 -0.27
N ALA A 27 4.12 -12.33 0.61
CA ALA A 27 2.66 -12.19 0.63
C ALA A 27 2.20 -10.73 0.82
N PRO A 28 2.82 -9.91 1.70
CA PRO A 28 2.53 -8.47 1.79
C PRO A 28 2.82 -7.73 0.48
N ALA A 29 3.94 -8.00 -0.18
CA ALA A 29 4.29 -7.33 -1.43
C ALA A 29 3.34 -7.68 -2.58
N ARG A 30 2.91 -8.94 -2.70
CA ARG A 30 1.88 -9.35 -3.68
C ARG A 30 0.56 -8.61 -3.44
N ARG A 31 0.15 -8.50 -2.18
CA ARG A 31 -1.09 -7.82 -1.79
C ARG A 31 -1.05 -6.32 -2.05
N TYR A 32 0.07 -5.69 -1.69
CA TYR A 32 0.32 -4.29 -2.03
C TYR A 32 0.18 -4.05 -3.53
N ARG A 33 0.85 -4.84 -4.38
CA ARG A 33 0.74 -4.74 -5.85
C ARG A 33 -0.69 -4.97 -6.34
N LYS A 34 -1.44 -5.89 -5.74
CA LYS A 34 -2.86 -6.11 -6.05
C LYS A 34 -3.68 -4.85 -5.78
N TYR A 35 -3.50 -4.20 -4.63
CA TYR A 35 -4.21 -2.95 -4.32
C TYR A 35 -3.79 -1.80 -5.23
N ILE A 36 -2.50 -1.65 -5.55
CA ILE A 36 -2.03 -0.65 -6.53
C ILE A 36 -2.73 -0.85 -7.87
N LYS A 37 -2.77 -2.08 -8.37
CA LYS A 37 -3.44 -2.40 -9.64
C LYS A 37 -4.93 -2.05 -9.59
N ALA A 38 -5.62 -2.45 -8.52
CA ALA A 38 -7.05 -2.18 -8.36
C ALA A 38 -7.36 -0.68 -8.29
N LEU A 39 -6.57 0.08 -7.53
CA LEU A 39 -6.74 1.53 -7.40
C LEU A 39 -6.45 2.25 -8.72
N LYS A 40 -5.39 1.88 -9.44
CA LYS A 40 -5.11 2.44 -10.77
C LYS A 40 -6.19 2.11 -11.79
N GLN A 41 -6.75 0.90 -11.74
CA GLN A 41 -7.87 0.53 -12.61
C GLN A 41 -9.11 1.38 -12.35
N ASP A 42 -9.37 1.78 -11.10
CA ASP A 42 -10.53 2.59 -10.70
C ASP A 42 -10.34 4.09 -11.01
N PHE A 43 -9.17 4.65 -10.68
CA PHE A 43 -8.88 6.07 -10.82
C PHE A 43 -8.21 6.45 -12.16
N GLY A 44 -7.82 5.46 -12.96
CA GLY A 44 -7.14 5.63 -14.25
C GLY A 44 -5.61 5.44 -14.16
N GLU A 45 -4.99 5.13 -15.29
CA GLU A 45 -3.54 4.87 -15.38
C GLU A 45 -2.70 6.16 -15.42
N ASN A 46 -3.28 7.28 -15.90
CA ASN A 46 -2.60 8.57 -16.04
C ASN A 46 -2.80 9.47 -14.81
N LEU A 47 -2.25 9.03 -13.68
CA LEU A 47 -2.30 9.76 -12.42
C LEU A 47 -1.24 10.85 -12.33
N GLN A 48 -1.60 12.03 -11.83
CA GLN A 48 -0.64 13.05 -11.45
C GLN A 48 0.24 12.57 -10.28
N PRO A 49 1.45 13.12 -10.08
CA PRO A 49 2.36 12.66 -9.02
C PRO A 49 1.72 12.63 -7.62
N THR A 50 0.85 13.59 -7.30
CA THR A 50 0.13 13.63 -6.01
C THR A 50 -0.86 12.47 -5.88
N GLN A 51 -1.59 12.14 -6.96
CA GLN A 51 -2.52 11.02 -7.02
C GLN A 51 -1.79 9.67 -6.97
N GLN A 52 -0.63 9.55 -7.64
CA GLN A 52 0.22 8.37 -7.54
C GLN A 52 0.63 8.11 -6.08
N LEU A 53 1.07 9.16 -5.39
CA LEU A 53 1.45 9.07 -3.98
C LEU A 53 0.26 8.67 -3.08
N LEU A 54 -0.94 9.19 -3.33
CA LEU A 54 -2.15 8.80 -2.61
C LEU A 54 -2.51 7.34 -2.88
N VAL A 55 -2.42 6.86 -4.12
CA VAL A 55 -2.63 5.46 -4.47
C VAL A 55 -1.64 4.55 -3.74
N GLU A 56 -0.36 4.91 -3.74
CA GLU A 56 0.69 4.13 -3.04
C GLU A 56 0.45 4.04 -1.54
N ARG A 57 0.15 5.18 -0.91
CA ARG A 57 -0.17 5.22 0.53
C ARG A 57 -1.43 4.43 0.85
N THR A 58 -2.46 4.54 0.03
CA THR A 58 -3.72 3.81 0.20
C THR A 58 -3.51 2.32 0.10
N ALA A 59 -2.79 1.85 -0.92
CA ALA A 59 -2.46 0.43 -1.07
C ALA A 59 -1.63 -0.11 0.11
N MET A 60 -0.71 0.70 0.65
CA MET A 60 0.08 0.32 1.81
C MET A 60 -0.80 0.15 3.06
N MET A 61 -1.74 1.07 3.31
CA MET A 61 -2.64 0.99 4.45
C MET A 61 -3.65 -0.14 4.31
N LEU A 62 -4.24 -0.34 3.13
CA LEU A 62 -5.11 -1.50 2.85
C LEU A 62 -4.38 -2.83 3.06
N THR A 63 -3.10 -2.90 2.70
CA THR A 63 -2.28 -4.09 2.97
C THR A 63 -2.15 -4.34 4.46
N ARG A 64 -1.87 -3.31 5.27
CA ARG A 64 -1.76 -3.46 6.74
C ARG A 64 -3.09 -3.82 7.38
N LEU A 65 -4.18 -3.15 7.00
CA LEU A 65 -5.53 -3.43 7.49
C LEU A 65 -5.90 -4.88 7.24
N HIS A 66 -5.61 -5.42 6.05
CA HIS A 66 -5.87 -6.83 5.76
C HIS A 66 -5.21 -7.80 6.75
N TYR A 67 -3.99 -7.52 7.22
CA TYR A 67 -3.34 -8.40 8.20
C TYR A 67 -3.95 -8.25 9.60
N LEU A 68 -4.40 -7.05 9.96
CA LEU A 68 -5.16 -6.84 11.20
C LEU A 68 -6.53 -7.53 11.13
N ASP A 69 -7.23 -7.45 9.99
CA ASP A 69 -8.48 -8.18 9.74
C ASP A 69 -8.29 -9.69 9.94
N ASN A 70 -7.20 -10.25 9.39
CA ASN A 70 -6.92 -11.67 9.57
C ASN A 70 -6.67 -12.04 11.04
N ARG A 71 -6.00 -11.19 11.83
CA ARG A 71 -5.81 -11.44 13.26
C ARG A 71 -7.14 -11.47 14.00
N ILE A 72 -8.03 -10.51 13.71
CA ILE A 72 -9.40 -10.48 14.25
C ILE A 72 -10.16 -11.76 13.87
N LEU A 73 -10.08 -12.18 12.59
CA LEU A 73 -10.79 -13.37 12.10
C LEU A 73 -10.23 -14.70 12.63
N MET A 74 -8.94 -14.72 13.00
CA MET A 74 -8.27 -15.88 13.57
C MET A 74 -8.43 -15.97 15.10
N ASP A 75 -9.17 -15.04 15.71
CA ASP A 75 -9.29 -14.90 17.17
C ASP A 75 -7.92 -14.80 17.86
N ASP A 76 -6.96 -14.17 17.18
CA ASP A 76 -5.64 -13.85 17.73
C ASP A 76 -5.74 -12.66 18.70
N GLU A 77 -4.76 -12.50 19.59
CA GLU A 77 -4.76 -11.39 20.55
C GLU A 77 -4.84 -10.05 19.80
N PHE A 78 -5.89 -9.26 20.05
CA PHE A 78 -6.11 -7.97 19.40
C PHE A 78 -6.26 -6.89 20.47
N GLY A 79 -5.14 -6.26 20.82
CA GLY A 79 -5.07 -5.34 21.96
C GLY A 79 -5.47 -3.90 21.60
N GLN A 80 -5.46 -3.03 22.62
CA GLN A 80 -5.74 -1.59 22.45
C GLN A 80 -4.82 -0.92 21.42
N HIS A 81 -3.55 -1.34 21.37
CA HIS A 81 -2.59 -0.82 20.41
C HIS A 81 -3.00 -1.14 18.96
N ASP A 82 -3.39 -2.38 18.70
CA ASP A 82 -3.85 -2.82 17.38
C ASP A 82 -5.13 -2.10 16.98
N ASN A 83 -6.08 -1.95 17.92
CA ASN A 83 -7.32 -1.22 17.69
C ASN A 83 -7.06 0.25 17.31
N ASN A 84 -6.18 0.93 18.04
CA ASN A 84 -5.83 2.32 17.75
C ASN A 84 -5.17 2.46 16.37
N GLN A 85 -4.27 1.53 16.01
CA GLN A 85 -3.65 1.50 14.68
C GLN A 85 -4.68 1.24 13.58
N TYR A 86 -5.59 0.28 13.81
CA TYR A 86 -6.65 -0.08 12.88
C TYR A 86 -7.53 1.12 12.54
N ILE A 87 -8.05 1.80 13.57
CA ILE A 87 -8.88 3.00 13.41
C ILE A 87 -8.11 4.11 12.70
N ALA A 88 -6.86 4.36 13.09
CA ALA A 88 -6.03 5.39 12.47
C ALA A 88 -5.80 5.13 10.98
N TRP A 89 -5.47 3.90 10.59
CA TRP A 89 -5.25 3.53 9.19
C TRP A 89 -6.54 3.50 8.38
N GLN A 90 -7.65 3.04 8.96
CA GLN A 90 -8.95 3.07 8.30
C GLN A 90 -9.39 4.51 7.99
N ASN A 91 -9.19 5.43 8.95
CA ASN A 91 -9.44 6.85 8.74
C ASN A 91 -8.52 7.47 7.67
N ALA A 92 -7.24 7.10 7.66
CA ALA A 92 -6.30 7.55 6.63
C ALA A 92 -6.70 7.06 5.23
N VAL A 93 -7.11 5.79 5.09
CA VAL A 93 -7.64 5.24 3.82
C VAL A 93 -8.84 6.03 3.35
N ARG A 94 -9.82 6.28 4.24
CA ARG A 94 -11.02 7.06 3.89
C ARG A 94 -10.67 8.46 3.37
N ARG A 95 -9.73 9.16 4.03
CA ARG A 95 -9.29 10.49 3.60
C ARG A 95 -8.56 10.46 2.27
N ASN A 96 -7.66 9.49 2.06
CA ASN A 96 -6.95 9.37 0.79
C ASN A 96 -7.90 9.06 -0.38
N LEU A 97 -8.90 8.19 -0.16
CA LEU A 97 -9.89 7.87 -1.19
C LEU A 97 -10.79 9.08 -1.51
N ALA A 98 -11.21 9.85 -0.49
CA ALA A 98 -11.96 11.08 -0.71
C ALA A 98 -11.16 12.10 -1.51
N GLU A 99 -9.86 12.26 -1.24
CA GLU A 99 -8.98 13.16 -1.98
C GLU A 99 -8.75 12.69 -3.43
N LEU A 100 -8.59 11.38 -3.64
CA LEU A 100 -8.50 10.80 -4.97
C LEU A 100 -9.77 11.04 -5.79
N GLU A 101 -10.95 10.92 -5.16
CA GLU A 101 -12.22 11.21 -5.82
C GLU A 101 -12.40 12.71 -6.11
N ALA A 102 -12.05 13.59 -5.15
CA ALA A 102 -12.15 15.03 -5.33
C ALA A 102 -11.24 15.57 -6.44
N THR A 103 -10.08 14.93 -6.64
CA THR A 103 -9.12 15.27 -7.71
C THR A 103 -9.35 14.49 -9.00
N ARG A 104 -10.39 13.65 -9.05
CA ARG A 104 -10.76 12.91 -10.26
C ARG A 104 -11.16 13.91 -11.34
N LYS A 105 -10.53 13.81 -12.52
CA LYS A 105 -10.98 14.58 -13.67
C LYS A 105 -12.39 14.13 -14.02
N SER A 106 -13.36 15.00 -13.81
CA SER A 106 -14.74 14.78 -14.25
C SER A 106 -14.73 14.49 -15.75
N VAL A 107 -15.38 13.40 -16.16
CA VAL A 107 -15.62 13.09 -17.58
C VAL A 107 -16.44 14.20 -18.26
N LEU A 108 -17.08 15.07 -17.48
CA LEU A 108 -17.86 16.22 -17.93
C LEU A 108 -17.07 17.55 -17.87
N GLY A 109 -15.77 17.51 -17.54
CA GLY A 109 -14.93 18.69 -17.30
C GLY A 109 -14.10 19.14 -18.51
N VAL A 110 -14.69 19.18 -19.71
CA VAL A 110 -14.15 20.00 -20.81
C VAL A 110 -14.79 21.38 -20.67
N TRP A 111 -14.06 22.33 -20.09
CA TRP A 111 -14.29 23.76 -20.23
C TRP A 111 -12.96 24.43 -20.51
#